data_AF-A0AAN5AGS8-F1
#
_entry.id   AF-A0AAN5AGS8-F1
#
_cell.length_a   1.000
_cell.length_b   1.000
_cell.length_c   1.000
_cell.angle_alpha   90.00
_cell.angle_beta   90.00
_cell.angle_gamma   90.00
#
_symmetry.space_group_name_H-M   'P 1'
#
loop_
_entity.id
_entity.type
_entity.pdbx_description
1 polymer ?
#
loop_
_entity_poly.entity_id
_entity_poly.type
_entity_poly.pdbx_seq_one_letter_code
_entity_poly.pdbx_strand_id
1 'polypeptide(L)' 'MATNVTEKDKALQEVIDWCVQLEIEGLKRANTLLSQHEMAAYGVVEGQINAYDKVADHCRSMLGSGSMPSEVPNQSEDTE' A
#
# COMPACT_ATOMS: atom_id res chain seq x y z
N MET A 1 3.10 -24.22 -0.47
CA MET A 1 2.58 -23.08 0.33
C MET A 1 1.10 -22.98 0.03
N ALA A 2 0.25 -22.70 1.03
CA ALA A 2 -1.17 -22.50 0.80
C ALA A 2 -1.34 -21.37 -0.23
N THR A 3 -2.02 -21.64 -1.35
CA THR A 3 -2.29 -20.69 -2.44
C THR A 3 -2.76 -19.33 -1.94
N ASN A 4 -3.54 -19.34 -0.86
CA ASN A 4 -4.11 -18.17 -0.23
C ASN A 4 -3.06 -17.22 0.42
N VAL A 5 -1.95 -17.76 0.94
CA VAL A 5 -0.83 -16.94 1.45
C VAL A 5 -0.12 -16.22 0.29
N THR A 6 0.02 -16.91 -0.85
CA THR A 6 0.66 -16.36 -2.05
C THR A 6 -0.18 -15.23 -2.68
N GLU A 7 -1.51 -15.36 -2.71
CA GLU A 7 -2.40 -14.32 -3.25
C GLU A 7 -2.43 -13.08 -2.36
N LYS A 8 -2.49 -13.24 -1.03
CA LYS A 8 -2.36 -12.13 -0.08
C LYS A 8 -1.04 -11.39 -0.28
N ASP A 9 0.07 -12.12 -0.34
CA ASP A 9 1.39 -11.51 -0.49
C ASP A 9 1.53 -10.79 -1.84
N LYS A 10 0.94 -11.33 -2.91
CA LYS A 10 0.86 -10.64 -4.20
C LYS A 10 0.08 -9.32 -4.11
N ALA A 11 -1.10 -9.32 -3.49
CA ALA A 11 -1.91 -8.11 -3.33
C ALA A 11 -1.19 -7.05 -2.47
N LEU A 12 -0.52 -7.47 -1.40
CA LEU A 12 0.30 -6.57 -0.58
C LEU A 12 1.46 -5.98 -1.40
N GLN A 13 2.10 -6.77 -2.25
CA GLN A 13 3.17 -6.28 -3.14
C GLN A 13 2.65 -5.25 -4.14
N GLU A 14 1.46 -5.46 -4.72
CA GLU A 14 0.84 -4.48 -5.63
C GLU A 14 0.58 -3.13 -4.94
N VAL A 15 0.11 -3.14 -3.68
CA VAL A 15 -0.08 -1.91 -2.90
C VAL A 15 1.26 -1.24 -2.56
N ILE A 16 2.29 -2.02 -2.20
CA ILE A 16 3.64 -1.48 -1.94
C ILE A 16 4.18 -0.77 -3.19
N ASP A 17 4.08 -1.42 -4.35
CA ASP A 17 4.58 -0.87 -5.61
C ASP A 17 3.84 0.42 -5.99
N TRP A 18 2.52 0.46 -5.77
CA TRP A 18 1.71 1.67 -5.97
C TRP A 18 2.11 2.81 -5.04
N CYS A 19 2.31 2.55 -3.75
CA CYS A 19 2.80 3.55 -2.78
C CYS A 19 4.16 4.11 -3.19
N VAL A 20 5.10 3.25 -3.58
CA VAL A 20 6.43 3.68 -4.05
C VAL A 20 6.35 4.56 -5.28
N GLN A 21 5.47 4.25 -6.24
CA GLN A 21 5.25 5.12 -7.41
C GLN A 21 4.72 6.50 -7.00
N LEU A 22 3.75 6.55 -6.08
CA LEU A 22 3.18 7.81 -5.60
C LEU A 22 4.20 8.65 -4.80
N GLU A 23 5.11 8.02 -4.05
CA GLU A 23 6.22 8.73 -3.40
C GLU A 23 7.16 9.36 -4.43
N ILE A 24 7.53 8.64 -5.49
CA ILE A 24 8.39 9.16 -6.56
C ILE A 24 7.74 10.37 -7.27
N GLU A 25 6.44 10.26 -7.58
CA GLU A 25 5.67 11.37 -8.17
C GLU A 25 5.53 12.55 -7.20
N GLY A 26 5.26 12.25 -5.93
CA GLY A 26 5.22 13.22 -4.85
C GLY A 26 6.52 14.00 -4.72
N LEU A 27 7.67 13.32 -4.73
CA LEU A 27 8.99 13.95 -4.64
C LEU A 27 9.27 14.89 -5.82
N LYS A 28 8.90 14.50 -7.05
CA LYS A 28 9.01 15.37 -8.23
C LYS A 28 8.17 16.64 -8.07
N ARG A 29 6.94 16.50 -7.55
CA ARG A 29 6.05 17.62 -7.26
C ARG A 29 6.60 18.50 -6.15
N ALA A 30 7.08 17.91 -5.06
CA ALA A 30 7.67 18.60 -3.91
C ALA A 30 8.88 19.45 -4.34
N ASN A 31 9.77 18.91 -5.18
CA ASN A 31 10.91 19.64 -5.73
C ASN A 31 10.47 20.85 -6.58
N THR A 32 9.41 20.69 -7.39
CA THR A 32 8.83 21.78 -8.18
C THR A 32 8.27 22.88 -7.28
N LEU A 33 7.51 22.53 -6.25
CA LEU A 33 6.93 23.46 -5.28
C LEU A 33 8.00 24.20 -4.47
N LEU A 34 9.05 23.47 -4.06
CA LEU A 34 10.20 24.05 -3.36
C LEU A 34 10.91 25.09 -4.24
N SER A 35 11.12 24.77 -5.53
CA SER A 35 11.72 25.69 -6.51
C SER A 35 10.85 26.93 -6.77
N GLN A 36 9.54 26.83 -6.57
CA GLN A 36 8.58 27.93 -6.68
C GLN A 36 8.37 28.69 -5.35
N HIS A 37 9.03 28.27 -4.27
CA HIS A 37 8.82 28.78 -2.91
C HIS A 37 7.39 28.63 -2.38
N GLU A 38 6.61 27.68 -2.91
CA GLU A 38 5.24 27.36 -2.51
C GLU A 38 5.23 26.45 -1.25
N MET A 39 5.71 26.98 -0.13
CA MET A 39 6.03 26.18 1.07
C MET A 39 4.82 25.53 1.74
N ALA A 40 3.64 26.13 1.65
CA ALA A 40 2.41 25.55 2.19
C ALA A 40 1.99 24.29 1.41
N ALA A 41 1.98 24.38 0.08
CA ALA A 41 1.69 23.24 -0.79
C ALA A 41 2.79 22.16 -0.68
N TYR A 42 4.05 22.57 -0.57
CA TYR A 42 5.18 21.67 -0.32
C TYR A 42 4.96 20.82 0.94
N GLY A 43 4.60 21.45 2.07
CA GLY A 43 4.34 20.74 3.32
C GLY A 43 3.18 19.73 3.23
N VAL A 44 2.14 20.03 2.44
CA VAL A 44 1.06 19.07 2.18
C VAL A 44 1.56 17.85 1.40
N VAL A 45 2.37 18.06 0.36
CA VAL A 45 2.93 16.97 -0.46
C VAL A 45 3.89 16.10 0.36
N GLU A 46 4.73 16.69 1.21
CA GLU A 46 5.59 15.95 2.15
C GLU A 46 4.76 15.05 3.09
N GLY A 47 3.64 15.57 3.61
CA GLY A 47 2.70 14.78 4.41
C GLY A 47 2.10 13.60 3.66
N GLN A 48 1.77 13.77 2.37
CA GLN A 48 1.27 12.70 1.50
C GLN A 48 2.33 11.63 1.25
N ILE A 49 3.57 12.01 0.92
CA ILE A 49 4.69 11.09 0.70
C ILE A 49 4.91 10.21 1.95
N ASN A 50 4.98 10.83 3.12
CA ASN A 50 5.15 10.10 4.38
C ASN A 50 3.96 9.19 4.73
N ALA A 51 2.75 9.52 4.28
CA ALA A 51 1.61 8.63 4.45
C ALA A 51 1.74 7.37 3.57
N TYR A 52 2.17 7.51 2.33
CA TYR A 52 2.40 6.37 1.43
C TYR A 52 3.53 5.46 1.94
N ASP A 53 4.62 6.03 2.43
CA ASP A 53 5.75 5.27 3.00
C ASP A 53 5.30 4.41 4.19
N LYS A 54 4.51 5.00 5.10
CA LYS A 54 3.94 4.28 6.24
C LYS A 54 2.98 3.17 5.85
N VAL A 55 2.19 3.36 4.79
CA VAL A 55 1.31 2.31 4.26
C VAL A 55 2.15 1.18 3.67
N ALA A 56 3.16 1.51 2.87
CA ALA A 56 4.07 0.53 2.29
C ALA A 56 4.80 -0.28 3.38
N ASP A 57 5.30 0.38 4.42
CA ASP A 57 5.94 -0.27 5.57
C ASP A 57 4.99 -1.20 6.32
N HIS A 58 3.74 -0.77 6.52
CA HIS A 58 2.73 -1.63 7.13
C HIS A 58 2.48 -2.88 6.28
N CYS A 59 2.32 -2.73 4.96
CA CYS A 59 2.15 -3.85 4.04
C CYS A 59 3.37 -4.80 4.05
N ARG A 60 4.60 -4.25 4.06
CA ARG A 60 5.83 -5.03 4.18
C ARG A 60 5.87 -5.86 5.47
N SER A 61 5.40 -5.29 6.58
CA SER A 61 5.32 -6.00 7.86
C SER A 61 4.36 -7.20 7.85
N MET A 62 3.39 -7.19 6.93
CA MET A 62 2.40 -8.26 6.77
C MET A 62 2.83 -9.36 5.79
N LEU A 63 3.90 -9.15 5.01
CA LEU A 63 4.41 -10.13 4.05
C LEU A 63 4.95 -11.36 4.78
N GLY A 64 4.60 -12.55 4.33
CA GLY A 64 5.04 -13.80 4.95
C GLY A 64 4.51 -14.06 6.37
N SER A 65 3.81 -13.10 6.99
CA SER A 65 3.14 -13.28 8.27
C SER A 65 1.68 -13.70 8.05
N GLY A 66 1.34 -14.92 8.50
CA GLY A 66 -0.05 -15.40 8.59
C GLY A 66 -0.32 -16.71 7.86
N SER A 67 -0.75 -17.73 8.60
CA SER A 67 -1.74 -18.68 8.09
C SER A 67 -3.04 -17.89 7.99
N MET A 68 -3.63 -17.76 6.80
CA MET A 68 -5.01 -17.30 6.72
C MET A 68 -5.90 -18.24 7.56
N PRO A 69 -6.94 -17.72 8.23
CA PRO A 69 -8.00 -18.59 8.72
C PRO A 69 -8.54 -19.38 7.52
N SER A 70 -8.73 -20.69 7.68
CA SER A 70 -9.34 -21.53 6.66
C SER A 70 -10.61 -20.86 6.13
N GLU A 71 -10.82 -20.84 4.81
CA GLU A 71 -12.07 -20.40 4.21
C GLU A 71 -13.24 -20.95 5.04
N VAL A 72 -14.04 -20.05 5.60
CA VAL A 72 -15.31 -20.43 6.19
C VAL A 72 -16.17 -20.87 5.00
N PRO A 73 -16.63 -22.13 4.94
CA PRO A 73 -17.42 -22.61 3.82
C PRO A 73 -18.60 -21.67 3.57
N ASN A 74 -18.74 -21.21 2.34
CA ASN A 74 -19.82 -20.33 1.95
C ASN A 74 -21.15 -21.08 2.10
N GLN A 75 -21.90 -20.84 3.19
CA GLN A 75 -23.13 -21.56 3.51
C GLN A 75 -24.29 -21.28 2.53
N SER A 76 -24.08 -20.45 1.51
CA SER A 76 -25.09 -20.17 0.48
C SER A 76 -25.07 -21.14 -0.71
N GLU A 77 -24.18 -22.13 -0.73
CA GLU A 77 -24.18 -23.18 -1.78
C GLU A 77 -25.18 -24.32 -1.53
N ASP A 78 -25.91 -24.31 -0.41
CA ASP A 78 -26.84 -25.38 0.00
C ASP A 78 -28.31 -24.90 0.05
N THR A 79 -28.71 -24.03 -0.90
CA THR A 79 -30.14 -23.77 -1.16
C THR A 79 -30.49 -24.37 -2.52
N GLU A 80 -31.07 -25.57 -2.46
CA GLU A 80 -31.66 -26.33 -3.58
C GLU A 80 -32.76 -25.56 -4.34
#